data_AF-A0A1V9Z459-F1
#
_entry.id   AF-A0A1V9Z459-F1
#
_cell.length_a   1.000
_cell.length_b   1.000
_cell.length_c   1.000
_cell.angle_alpha   90.00
_cell.angle_beta   90.00
_cell.angle_gamma   90.00
#
_symmetry.space_group_name_H-M   'P 1'
#
loop_
_entity.id
_entity.type
_entity.pdbx_description
1 polymer ?
#
loop_
_entity_poly.entity_id
_entity_poly.type
_entity_poly.pdbx_seq_one_letter_code
_entity_poly.pdbx_strand_id
1 'polypeptide(L)'
;MASTAARQERCVSEISNGAVYLESALRNINSWSIWQSYWGRSFDIGIVKVVTLTTQGQVWLCMIQHNTNSIEQEASRWQSHGITSHGITILPYSGKITKPSDSMTP
;
A
#
# COMPACT_ATOMS: atom_id res chain seq x y z
N MET A 1 0.70 5.24 14.99
CA MET A 1 0.53 4.34 16.15
C MET A 1 0.54 2.91 15.63
N ALA A 2 1.61 2.16 15.90
CA ALA A 2 1.72 0.74 15.58
C ALA A 2 1.76 -0.09 16.87
N SER A 3 1.42 -1.38 16.78
CA SER A 3 1.29 -2.28 17.95
C SER A 3 2.61 -2.53 18.71
N THR A 4 3.76 -2.19 18.13
CA THR A 4 5.08 -2.27 18.77
C THR A 4 5.96 -1.09 18.35
N ALA A 5 6.93 -0.74 19.19
CA ALA A 5 7.91 0.32 18.89
C ALA A 5 8.68 0.05 17.59
N ALA A 6 9.17 -1.18 17.41
CA ALA A 6 9.87 -1.60 16.20
C ALA A 6 8.97 -1.55 14.93
N ARG A 7 7.65 -1.69 15.06
CA ARG A 7 6.73 -1.49 13.93
C ARG A 7 6.48 -0.02 13.66
N GLN A 8 6.43 0.82 14.69
CA GLN A 8 6.28 2.27 14.56
C GLN A 8 7.51 2.89 13.89
N GLU A 9 8.73 2.49 14.29
CA GLU A 9 9.97 2.96 13.67
C GLU A 9 10.04 2.61 12.19
N ARG A 10 9.67 1.37 11.81
CA ARG A 10 9.59 0.98 10.40
C ARG A 10 8.57 1.80 9.61
N CYS A 11 7.40 2.07 10.19
CA CYS A 11 6.41 2.93 9.51
C CYS A 11 6.97 4.34 9.27
N VAL A 12 7.77 4.87 10.20
CA VAL A 12 8.40 6.20 10.05
C VAL A 12 9.53 6.16 9.02
N SER A 13 10.29 5.07 8.90
CA SER A 13 11.35 4.96 7.89
C SER A 13 10.82 4.79 6.46
N GLU A 14 9.58 4.32 6.30
CA GLU A 14 8.97 4.01 4.99
C GLU A 14 8.05 5.12 4.47
N ILE A 15 8.00 6.30 5.11
CA ILE A 15 7.12 7.40 4.69
C ILE A 15 7.42 7.93 3.27
N SER A 16 8.65 7.75 2.78
CA SER A 16 9.04 8.11 1.41
C SER A 16 8.74 7.03 0.37
N ASN A 17 8.16 5.91 0.81
CA ASN A 17 7.84 4.78 -0.03
C ASN A 17 6.38 4.82 -0.50
N GLY A 18 6.17 5.09 -1.78
CA GLY A 18 4.86 5.17 -2.41
C GLY A 18 4.06 3.88 -2.29
N ALA A 19 4.73 2.73 -2.15
CA ALA A 19 4.09 1.43 -2.01
C ALA A 19 3.33 1.25 -0.68
N VAL A 20 3.62 2.07 0.34
CA VAL A 20 2.87 2.00 1.61
C VAL A 20 1.53 2.74 1.57
N TYR A 21 1.31 3.58 0.54
CA TYR A 21 0.10 4.36 0.38
C TYR A 21 -0.86 3.68 -0.59
N LEU A 22 -2.05 3.30 -0.12
CA LEU A 22 -3.06 2.64 -0.97
C LEU A 22 -3.45 3.47 -2.21
N GLU A 23 -3.46 4.80 -2.08
CA GLU A 23 -3.81 5.71 -3.18
C GLU A 23 -2.90 5.53 -4.41
N SER A 24 -1.61 5.24 -4.21
CA SER A 24 -0.68 5.05 -5.34
C SER A 24 -1.08 3.84 -6.18
N ALA A 25 -1.47 2.74 -5.55
CA ALA A 25 -1.92 1.53 -6.25
C ALA A 25 -3.27 1.74 -6.95
N LEU A 26 -4.24 2.40 -6.28
CA LEU A 26 -5.57 2.62 -6.85
C LEU A 26 -5.54 3.57 -8.07
N ARG A 27 -4.65 4.57 -8.05
CA ARG A 27 -4.46 5.51 -9.17
C ARG A 27 -3.85 4.86 -10.42
N ASN A 28 -3.20 3.70 -10.27
CA ASN A 28 -2.57 2.93 -11.35
C ASN A 28 -3.48 1.82 -11.92
N ILE A 29 -4.77 1.77 -11.55
CA ILE A 29 -5.71 0.79 -12.09
C ILE A 29 -6.05 1.17 -13.54
N ASN A 30 -5.66 0.31 -14.49
CA ASN A 30 -5.89 0.54 -15.93
C ASN A 30 -7.39 0.58 -16.31
N SER A 31 -8.23 -0.27 -15.71
CA SER A 31 -9.67 -0.29 -15.98
C SER A 31 -10.45 -0.52 -14.70
N TRP A 32 -11.09 0.54 -14.21
CA TRP A 32 -11.94 0.48 -13.03
C TRP A 32 -13.16 -0.44 -13.21
N SER A 33 -13.71 -0.55 -14.41
CA SER A 33 -14.85 -1.43 -14.68
C SER A 33 -14.49 -2.91 -14.55
N ILE A 34 -13.35 -3.33 -15.12
CA ILE A 34 -12.83 -4.69 -14.99
C ILE A 34 -12.42 -4.95 -13.53
N TRP A 35 -11.77 -3.99 -12.89
CA TRP A 35 -11.34 -4.15 -11.51
C TRP A 35 -12.53 -4.30 -10.55
N GLN A 36 -13.58 -3.50 -10.74
CA GLN A 36 -14.80 -3.54 -9.92
C GLN A 36 -15.54 -4.88 -10.08
N SER A 37 -15.49 -5.54 -11.24
CA SER A 37 -16.17 -6.82 -11.43
C SER A 37 -15.56 -7.95 -10.61
N TYR A 38 -14.25 -7.93 -10.37
CA TYR A 38 -13.54 -8.94 -9.58
C TYR A 38 -13.41 -8.57 -8.10
N TRP A 39 -13.09 -7.31 -7.81
CA TRP A 39 -12.68 -6.86 -6.47
C TRP A 39 -13.63 -5.86 -5.82
N GLY A 40 -14.60 -5.33 -6.59
CA GLY A 40 -15.47 -4.24 -6.18
C GLY A 40 -16.24 -4.53 -4.90
N ARG A 41 -16.77 -5.75 -4.74
CA ARG A 41 -17.53 -6.11 -3.53
C ARG A 41 -16.68 -6.03 -2.26
N SER A 42 -15.45 -6.54 -2.31
CA SER A 42 -14.53 -6.52 -1.18
C SER A 42 -14.01 -5.11 -0.90
N PHE A 43 -13.70 -4.36 -1.95
CA PHE A 43 -13.31 -2.96 -1.85
C PHE A 43 -14.42 -2.08 -1.27
N ASP A 44 -15.65 -2.31 -1.67
CA ASP A 44 -16.80 -1.53 -1.20
C ASP A 44 -16.99 -1.71 0.30
N ILE A 45 -16.93 -2.96 0.77
CA ILE A 45 -17.10 -3.30 2.18
C ILE A 45 -15.92 -2.78 3.01
N GLY A 46 -14.69 -2.99 2.54
CA GLY A 46 -13.49 -2.69 3.32
C GLY A 46 -13.10 -1.22 3.33
N ILE A 47 -13.40 -0.48 2.26
CA ILE A 47 -12.85 0.87 2.03
C ILE A 47 -13.97 1.86 1.69
N VAL A 48 -14.70 1.65 0.59
CA VAL A 48 -15.62 2.67 0.05
C VAL A 48 -16.66 3.09 1.07
N LYS A 49 -17.34 2.13 1.72
CA LYS A 49 -18.40 2.42 2.70
C LYS A 49 -17.97 3.40 3.78
N VAL A 50 -16.75 3.28 4.28
CA VAL A 50 -16.22 4.13 5.35
C VAL A 50 -15.78 5.48 4.80
N VAL A 51 -15.07 5.47 3.67
CA VAL A 51 -14.56 6.68 3.02
C VAL A 51 -15.71 7.61 2.60
N THR A 52 -16.81 7.07 2.09
CA THR A 52 -17.97 7.85 1.62
C THR A 52 -18.80 8.48 2.74
N LEU A 53 -18.51 8.20 4.02
CA LEU A 53 -19.15 8.86 5.15
C LEU A 53 -18.79 10.35 5.25
N THR A 54 -17.70 10.77 4.59
CA THR A 54 -17.24 12.15 4.57
C THR A 54 -17.26 12.71 3.17
N THR A 55 -17.58 14.01 3.02
CA THR A 55 -17.53 14.70 1.72
C THR A 55 -16.12 14.64 1.12
N GLN A 56 -15.08 14.77 1.95
CA GLN A 56 -13.69 14.69 1.49
C GLN A 56 -13.38 13.30 0.90
N GLY A 57 -13.84 12.22 1.54
CA GLY A 57 -13.65 10.87 1.04
C GLY A 57 -14.40 10.60 -0.27
N GLN A 58 -15.60 11.15 -0.44
CA GLN A 58 -16.34 11.06 -1.71
C GLN A 58 -15.58 11.75 -2.85
N VAL A 59 -15.05 12.95 -2.60
CA VAL A 59 -14.23 13.69 -3.56
C VAL A 59 -12.96 12.92 -3.90
N TRP A 60 -12.27 12.40 -2.90
CA TRP A 60 -11.07 11.57 -3.07
C TRP A 60 -11.33 10.34 -3.92
N LEU A 61 -12.44 9.62 -3.68
CA LEU A 61 -12.79 8.43 -4.45
C LEU A 61 -13.04 8.77 -5.92
N CYS A 62 -13.76 9.87 -6.18
CA CYS A 62 -13.99 10.37 -7.54
C CYS A 62 -12.68 10.73 -8.25
N MET A 63 -11.75 11.40 -7.56
CA MET A 63 -10.44 11.80 -8.10
C MET A 63 -9.52 10.63 -8.43
N ILE A 64 -9.66 9.49 -7.76
CA ILE A 64 -8.86 8.29 -8.06
C ILE A 64 -9.49 7.53 -9.23
N GLN A 65 -10.81 7.39 -9.26
CA GLN A 65 -11.52 6.64 -10.31
C GLN A 65 -11.43 7.33 -11.68
N HIS A 66 -11.36 8.66 -11.70
CA HIS A 66 -11.26 9.46 -12.93
C HIS A 66 -9.86 10.06 -13.14
N ASN A 67 -8.83 9.40 -12.63
CA ASN A 67 -7.46 9.85 -12.82
C ASN A 67 -7.02 9.64 -14.28
N THR A 68 -6.76 10.73 -15.00
CA THR A 68 -6.29 10.70 -16.40
C THR A 68 -4.90 11.31 -16.54
N ASN A 69 -4.15 11.41 -15.44
CA ASN A 69 -2.78 11.94 -15.46
C ASN A 69 -1.87 11.06 -16.32
N SER A 70 -0.91 11.68 -17.00
CA SER A 70 0.19 10.94 -17.61
C SER A 70 1.14 10.38 -16.54
N ILE A 71 1.92 9.36 -16.92
CA ILE A 71 2.93 8.77 -16.04
C ILE A 71 3.89 9.84 -15.48
N GLU A 72 4.28 10.81 -16.30
CA GLU A 72 5.17 11.91 -15.88
C GLU A 72 4.52 12.84 -14.87
N GLN A 73 3.23 13.15 -15.04
CA GLN A 73 2.46 13.97 -14.10
C GLN A 73 2.28 13.26 -12.76
N GLU A 74 2.06 11.94 -12.77
CA GLU A 74 2.00 11.15 -11.54
C GLU A 74 3.35 11.10 -10.83
N ALA A 75 4.43 10.81 -11.56
CA ALA A 75 5.78 10.78 -10.99
C ALA A 75 6.16 12.12 -10.33
N SER A 76 5.85 13.24 -11.00
CA SER A 76 6.07 14.59 -10.47
C SER A 76 5.22 14.87 -9.23
N ARG A 77 3.96 14.44 -9.22
CA ARG A 77 3.08 14.57 -8.05
C ARG A 77 3.61 13.78 -6.85
N TRP A 78 4.11 12.56 -7.04
CA TRP A 78 4.66 11.78 -5.93
C TRP A 78 5.95 12.39 -5.39
N GLN A 79 6.83 12.86 -6.28
CA GLN A 79 8.06 13.55 -5.88
C GLN A 79 7.77 14.83 -5.08
N SER A 80 6.74 15.61 -5.44
CA SER A 80 6.36 16.81 -4.69
C SER A 80 5.83 16.51 -3.29
N HIS A 81 5.37 15.28 -3.04
CA HIS A 81 4.95 14.80 -1.72
C HIS A 81 6.08 14.06 -0.97
N GLY A 82 7.32 14.11 -1.47
CA GLY A 82 8.48 13.46 -0.85
C GLY A 82 8.51 11.93 -1.01
N ILE A 83 7.68 11.39 -1.92
CA ILE A 83 7.67 9.97 -2.25
C ILE A 83 8.70 9.71 -3.36
N THR A 84 9.76 8.99 -3.02
CA THR A 84 10.94 8.80 -3.88
C THR A 84 11.23 7.33 -4.19
N SER A 85 10.59 6.38 -3.49
CA SER A 85 10.77 4.95 -3.71
C SER A 85 9.42 4.24 -3.87
N HIS A 86 9.41 3.13 -4.64
CA HIS A 86 8.21 2.29 -4.87
C HIS A 86 8.58 0.81 -4.70
N GLY A 87 9.20 0.50 -3.56
CA GLY A 87 9.71 -0.84 -3.27
C GLY A 87 8.86 -1.56 -2.24
N ILE A 88 8.68 -2.87 -2.37
CA ILE A 88 8.23 -3.67 -1.24
C ILE A 88 9.50 -4.06 -0.47
N THR A 89 9.76 -3.40 0.66
CA THR A 89 10.87 -3.77 1.55
C THR A 89 10.50 -5.07 2.27
N ILE A 90 10.86 -6.22 1.69
CA ILE A 90 10.79 -7.51 2.39
C ILE A 90 12.00 -7.55 3.32
N LEU A 91 11.82 -7.17 4.58
CA LEU A 91 12.85 -7.43 5.58
C LEU A 91 13.04 -8.95 5.70
N PRO A 92 14.27 -9.48 5.55
CA PRO A 92 14.52 -10.88 5.83
C PRO A 92 14.14 -11.14 7.29
N TYR A 93 13.20 -12.06 7.51
CA TYR A 93 12.87 -12.53 8.84
C TYR A 93 14.11 -13.19 9.44
N SER A 94 14.81 -12.51 10.36
CA SER A 94 16.00 -13.03 11.05
C SER A 94 15.65 -13.93 12.23
N GLY A 95 14.51 -14.62 12.18
CA GLY A 95 14.24 -15.70 13.11
C GLY A 95 15.24 -16.82 12.85
N LYS A 96 16.25 -16.95 13.71
CA LYS A 96 17.17 -18.09 13.70
C LYS A 96 16.34 -19.37 13.80
N ILE A 97 16.16 -20.07 12.70
CA ILE A 97 15.71 -21.46 12.73
C ILE A 97 16.90 -22.25 13.27
N THR A 98 16.98 -22.39 14.59
CA THR A 98 17.86 -23.39 15.20
C THR A 98 17.33 -24.75 14.76
N LYS A 99 17.99 -25.38 13.79
CA LYS A 99 17.75 -26.79 13.47
C LYS A 99 17.93 -27.60 14.76
N PRO A 100 17.01 -28.52 15.11
CA PRO A 100 17.31 -29.49 16.15
C PRO A 100 18.54 -30.30 15.70
N SER A 101 19.51 -30.39 16.60
CA SER A 101 20.72 -31.17 16.41
C SER A 101 20.36 -32.65 16.33
N ASP A 102 20.38 -33.22 15.14
CA ASP A 102 20.34 -34.68 14.96
C ASP A 102 21.69 -35.25 15.43
N SER A 103 21.78 -35.50 16.74
CA SER A 103 22.81 -36.38 17.30
C SER A 103 22.31 -37.82 17.19
N MET A 104 22.66 -38.49 16.11
CA MET A 104 22.72 -39.94 16.08
C MET A 104 23.88 -40.35 15.18
N THR A 105 25.08 -40.35 15.77
CA THR A 105 26.22 -41.16 15.31
C THR A 105 26.11 -42.56 15.90
N PRO A 106 26.83 -43.56 15.36
CA PRO A 106 27.10 -43.90 13.96
C PRO A 106 26.31 -45.14 13.50
#